data_AF-A0A2E4SAL8-F1
#
_entry.id   AF-A0A2E4SAL8-F1
#
_cell.length_a   1.000
_cell.length_b   1.000
_cell.length_c   1.000
_cell.angle_alpha   90.00
_cell.angle_beta   90.00
_cell.angle_gamma   90.00
#
_symmetry.space_group_name_H-M   'P 1'
#
loop_
_entity.id
_entity.type
_entity.pdbx_description
1 polymer ?
#
loop_
_entity_poly.entity_id
_entity_poly.type
_entity_poly.pdbx_seq_one_letter_code
_entity_poly.pdbx_strand_id
1 'polypeptide(L)'
;SEALDWLSAEQTAGKEFPFMYTQGQSIFTRSWMPIQDTPGIRVTYDAEITVPDGMLPVMSASNPQEYNDSNTYHFEMKQSISPYLIALAVGNLAFKSIDNRTGVYAEPSMLPSCADELIDMGKMVDAAEKLYGGYDWGRFDVIVLPPSFPFGGMENPRLTFATPTIIAGDRSLVSLIAHELAHSWSGNLVTNANWNDFWLNEGFTVYFERRIMEALYGKDYTDMLALLGFQDLQTDLSSLAPEMQKLKLMLKGKHPDDAMSDIAYEKGYFFLRMLEENIGRENMDSFLKNYFSDHKFQTITTEKFLVYLEKNLVDGKKEELLIDDWVFSAGLPSNCPKVISNRFLQAENAVSLFLKKGPNKIADLTSTWSTHEWLHFIKHLPENISSKQLKKLDNEFQLSSNGNAEILCVWFLQSIKADYQPAFEPMKQFLIKIGRRKFLQPIYEELAKNPQHKIWAKGVYKKARSNYHYVSFNTIDGILN
;
A
#
# COMPACT_ATOMS: atom_id res chain seq x y z
N SER A 1 -18.94 -16.14 -1.55
CA SER A 1 -18.43 -15.56 -2.81
C SER A 1 -17.02 -15.09 -2.51
N GLU A 2 -16.03 -15.41 -3.35
CA GLU A 2 -14.60 -15.14 -3.05
C GLU A 2 -14.27 -13.64 -3.12
N ALA A 3 -15.00 -12.87 -3.93
CA ALA A 3 -14.85 -11.42 -4.00
C ALA A 3 -15.53 -10.66 -2.86
N LEU A 4 -16.50 -11.26 -2.16
CA LEU A 4 -17.34 -10.52 -1.20
C LEU A 4 -16.89 -10.80 0.23
N ASP A 5 -16.52 -9.74 0.95
CA ASP A 5 -16.33 -9.80 2.40
C ASP A 5 -17.56 -9.20 3.10
N TRP A 6 -18.13 -9.97 4.02
CA TRP A 6 -19.31 -9.60 4.82
C TRP A 6 -18.92 -9.52 6.28
N LEU A 7 -18.93 -8.30 6.81
CA LEU A 7 -18.52 -8.00 8.17
C LEU A 7 -19.75 -7.78 9.06
N SER A 8 -19.75 -8.45 10.21
CA SER A 8 -20.74 -8.18 11.25
C SER A 8 -20.53 -6.79 11.84
N ALA A 9 -21.55 -6.26 12.53
CA ALA A 9 -21.44 -4.96 13.19
C ALA A 9 -20.25 -4.89 14.16
N GLU A 10 -19.97 -5.97 14.90
CA GLU A 10 -18.84 -6.05 15.83
C GLU A 10 -17.47 -5.88 15.16
N GLN A 11 -17.36 -6.09 13.85
CA GLN A 11 -16.11 -5.95 13.08
C GLN A 11 -15.91 -4.53 12.53
N THR A 12 -16.92 -3.66 12.59
CA THR A 12 -16.86 -2.25 12.15
C THR A 12 -16.34 -1.33 13.25
N ALA A 13 -15.96 -0.09 12.93
CA ALA A 13 -15.56 0.90 13.93
C ALA A 13 -16.75 1.36 14.80
N GLY A 14 -17.93 1.52 14.19
CA GLY A 14 -19.15 1.99 14.86
C GLY A 14 -19.83 0.93 15.73
N LYS A 15 -19.60 -0.36 15.51
CA LYS A 15 -20.19 -1.50 16.26
C LYS A 15 -21.71 -1.66 16.12
N GLU A 16 -22.38 -0.82 15.34
CA GLU A 16 -23.84 -0.80 15.20
C GLU A 16 -24.33 -1.37 13.87
N PHE A 17 -23.62 -1.11 12.78
CA PHE A 17 -24.01 -1.50 11.42
C PHE A 17 -23.06 -2.53 10.84
N PRO A 18 -23.53 -3.51 10.04
CA PRO A 18 -22.64 -4.37 9.28
C PRO A 18 -21.91 -3.58 8.18
N PHE A 19 -20.95 -4.22 7.53
CA PHE A 19 -20.25 -3.65 6.38
C PHE A 19 -20.01 -4.75 5.34
N MET A 20 -20.04 -4.40 4.07
CA MET A 20 -19.55 -5.28 3.01
C MET A 20 -18.66 -4.52 2.03
N TYR A 21 -17.68 -5.21 1.47
CA TYR A 21 -16.92 -4.69 0.33
C TYR A 21 -16.56 -5.82 -0.63
N THR A 22 -16.23 -5.45 -1.86
CA THR A 22 -15.78 -6.38 -2.89
C THR A 22 -14.28 -6.26 -3.16
N GLN A 23 -13.64 -7.36 -3.55
CA GLN A 23 -12.32 -7.39 -4.17
C GLN A 23 -12.39 -8.24 -5.45
N GLY A 24 -12.34 -7.59 -6.62
CA GLY A 24 -12.46 -8.26 -7.92
C GLY A 24 -11.13 -8.82 -8.45
N GLN A 25 -10.02 -8.13 -8.16
CA GLN A 25 -8.69 -8.54 -8.61
C GLN A 25 -8.24 -9.82 -7.89
N SER A 26 -7.70 -10.82 -8.58
CA SER A 26 -7.40 -10.88 -10.03
C SER A 26 -8.53 -11.45 -10.90
N ILE A 27 -9.30 -12.41 -10.40
CA ILE A 27 -10.30 -13.16 -11.18
C ILE A 27 -11.55 -13.49 -10.35
N PHE A 28 -11.88 -12.62 -9.39
CA PHE A 28 -12.96 -12.87 -8.44
C PHE A 28 -14.25 -12.15 -8.78
N THR A 29 -14.28 -11.20 -9.73
CA THR A 29 -15.52 -10.55 -10.16
C THR A 29 -16.56 -11.58 -10.64
N ARG A 30 -16.12 -12.66 -11.29
CA ARG A 30 -16.99 -13.81 -11.66
C ARG A 30 -17.75 -14.46 -10.49
N SER A 31 -17.28 -14.30 -9.26
CA SER A 31 -17.84 -14.97 -8.08
C SER A 31 -19.10 -14.31 -7.53
N TRP A 32 -19.46 -13.11 -8.01
CA TRP A 32 -20.69 -12.40 -7.63
C TRP A 32 -21.44 -11.81 -8.82
N MET A 33 -20.81 -11.73 -10.00
CA MET A 33 -21.43 -11.29 -11.25
C MET A 33 -21.00 -12.18 -12.42
N PRO A 34 -21.93 -12.82 -13.17
CA PRO A 34 -21.57 -13.56 -14.38
C PRO A 34 -21.01 -12.62 -15.46
N ILE A 35 -19.72 -12.72 -15.73
CA ILE A 35 -19.03 -11.86 -16.70
C ILE A 35 -17.84 -12.58 -17.33
N GLN A 36 -17.36 -12.09 -18.48
CA GLN A 36 -16.10 -12.52 -19.07
C GLN A 36 -14.94 -11.90 -18.26
N ASP A 37 -14.61 -12.56 -17.15
CA ASP A 37 -13.70 -12.04 -16.13
C ASP A 37 -12.23 -12.18 -16.54
N THR A 38 -11.80 -11.30 -17.44
CA THR A 38 -10.43 -11.19 -17.96
C THR A 38 -10.08 -9.71 -18.09
N PRO A 39 -8.84 -9.30 -17.77
CA PRO A 39 -8.45 -7.90 -17.93
C PRO A 39 -8.36 -7.48 -19.40
N GLY A 40 -8.28 -8.43 -20.34
CA GLY A 40 -8.26 -8.19 -21.79
C GLY A 40 -9.58 -7.73 -22.41
N ILE A 41 -10.69 -7.72 -21.65
CA ILE A 41 -11.98 -7.21 -22.08
C ILE A 41 -12.33 -6.03 -21.18
N ARG A 42 -12.87 -4.96 -21.78
CA ARG A 42 -13.33 -3.78 -21.06
C ARG A 42 -14.82 -3.55 -21.29
N VAL A 43 -15.51 -3.07 -20.27
CA VAL A 43 -16.96 -2.81 -20.25
C VAL A 43 -17.25 -1.47 -19.58
N THR A 44 -18.32 -0.82 -20.00
CA THR A 44 -19.00 0.21 -19.20
C THR A 44 -20.10 -0.47 -18.37
N TYR A 45 -20.57 0.15 -17.29
CA TYR A 45 -21.66 -0.42 -16.52
C TYR A 45 -22.58 0.63 -15.89
N ASP A 46 -23.81 0.20 -15.67
CA ASP A 46 -24.84 0.86 -14.89
C ASP A 46 -25.31 -0.11 -13.81
N ALA A 47 -25.54 0.39 -12.60
CA ALA A 47 -26.02 -0.43 -11.49
C ALA A 47 -27.07 0.32 -10.66
N GLU A 48 -28.06 -0.41 -10.15
CA GLU A 48 -29.02 0.08 -9.17
C GLU A 48 -28.89 -0.77 -7.91
N ILE A 49 -28.54 -0.14 -6.79
CA ILE A 49 -28.23 -0.82 -5.54
C ILE A 49 -29.19 -0.32 -4.46
N THR A 50 -30.01 -1.22 -3.93
CA THR A 50 -30.85 -0.98 -2.75
C THR A 50 -30.15 -1.49 -1.49
N VAL A 51 -30.11 -0.68 -0.44
CA VAL A 51 -29.45 -1.00 0.83
C VAL A 51 -30.40 -0.81 2.02
N PRO A 52 -30.07 -1.37 3.21
CA PRO A 52 -30.81 -1.08 4.43
C PRO A 52 -30.72 0.39 4.87
N ASP A 53 -31.67 0.83 5.71
CA ASP A 53 -31.66 2.15 6.35
C ASP A 53 -30.34 2.41 7.10
N GLY A 54 -29.83 3.65 7.00
CA GLY A 54 -28.59 4.06 7.69
C GLY A 54 -27.30 3.55 7.04
N MET A 55 -27.39 2.95 5.86
CA MET A 55 -26.24 2.52 5.06
C MET A 55 -26.16 3.28 3.73
N LEU A 56 -24.94 3.46 3.23
CA LEU A 56 -24.65 4.08 1.94
C LEU A 56 -23.89 3.08 1.07
N PRO A 57 -24.35 2.79 -0.16
CA PRO A 57 -23.55 2.08 -1.15
C PRO A 57 -22.61 3.05 -1.87
N VAL A 58 -21.41 2.60 -2.15
CA VAL A 58 -20.44 3.27 -3.03
C VAL A 58 -19.81 2.25 -3.97
N MET A 59 -19.57 2.63 -5.22
CA MET A 59 -19.01 1.78 -6.27
C MET A 59 -17.84 2.47 -6.98
N SER A 60 -17.10 1.73 -7.80
CA SER A 60 -16.14 2.31 -8.75
C SER A 60 -16.85 3.04 -9.91
N ALA A 61 -17.58 4.11 -9.59
CA ALA A 61 -18.48 4.88 -10.46
C ALA A 61 -18.77 6.29 -9.89
N SER A 62 -19.80 6.97 -10.40
CA SER A 62 -20.34 8.18 -9.79
C SER A 62 -21.00 7.86 -8.45
N ASN A 63 -20.45 8.36 -7.35
CA ASN A 63 -20.90 8.03 -6.00
C ASN A 63 -21.78 9.12 -5.35
N PRO A 64 -22.78 8.72 -4.55
CA PRO A 64 -23.53 9.64 -3.70
C PRO A 64 -22.66 10.14 -2.55
N GLN A 65 -22.81 11.41 -2.18
CA GLN A 65 -22.12 12.02 -1.02
C GLN A 65 -23.01 12.11 0.22
N GLU A 66 -24.31 11.89 0.04
CA GLU A 66 -25.35 11.99 1.06
C GLU A 66 -26.34 10.82 0.88
N TYR A 67 -27.06 10.52 1.95
CA TYR A 67 -28.14 9.53 1.94
C TYR A 67 -29.34 10.04 1.12
N ASN A 68 -30.14 9.12 0.58
CA ASN A 68 -31.42 9.44 -0.04
C ASN A 68 -32.59 8.74 0.67
N ASP A 69 -33.81 9.22 0.43
CA ASP A 69 -35.02 8.70 1.10
C ASP A 69 -35.44 7.31 0.62
N SER A 70 -34.99 6.87 -0.57
CA SER A 70 -35.40 5.59 -1.19
C SER A 70 -34.48 4.41 -0.83
N ASN A 71 -33.34 4.68 -0.21
CA ASN A 71 -32.18 3.79 -0.05
C ASN A 71 -31.78 3.03 -1.33
N THR A 72 -32.15 3.55 -2.50
CA THR A 72 -31.85 2.96 -3.80
C THR A 72 -31.02 3.95 -4.59
N TYR A 73 -29.84 3.53 -5.00
CA TYR A 73 -28.81 4.38 -5.57
C TYR A 73 -28.43 3.88 -6.95
N HIS A 74 -28.37 4.80 -7.91
CA HIS A 74 -27.96 4.52 -9.28
C HIS A 74 -26.51 4.93 -9.48
N PHE A 75 -25.73 4.04 -10.09
CA PHE A 75 -24.31 4.22 -10.39
C PHE A 75 -24.10 4.07 -11.89
N GLU A 76 -23.26 4.94 -12.44
CA GLU A 76 -22.90 4.94 -13.86
C GLU A 76 -21.38 5.09 -14.02
N MET A 77 -20.77 4.14 -14.75
CA MET A 77 -19.38 4.17 -15.18
C MET A 77 -19.32 4.23 -16.71
N LYS A 78 -19.15 5.44 -17.24
CA LYS A 78 -19.07 5.72 -18.68
C LYS A 78 -17.73 5.33 -19.29
N GLN A 79 -16.67 5.27 -18.48
CA GLN A 79 -15.35 4.86 -18.94
C GLN A 79 -15.28 3.34 -19.01
N SER A 80 -14.70 2.80 -20.09
CA SER A 80 -14.59 1.36 -20.28
C SER A 80 -13.47 0.78 -19.41
N ILE A 81 -13.82 -0.10 -18.47
CA ILE A 81 -12.91 -0.68 -17.47
C ILE A 81 -12.88 -2.20 -17.57
N SER A 82 -11.78 -2.80 -17.15
CA SER A 82 -11.68 -4.25 -17.02
C SER A 82 -12.53 -4.76 -15.83
N PRO A 83 -13.18 -5.94 -15.91
CA PRO A 83 -14.10 -6.43 -14.87
C PRO A 83 -13.55 -6.48 -13.44
N TYR A 84 -12.24 -6.68 -13.26
CA TYR A 84 -11.61 -6.72 -11.93
C TYR A 84 -11.71 -5.40 -11.16
N LEU A 85 -11.96 -4.29 -11.88
CA LEU A 85 -12.10 -2.92 -11.34
C LEU A 85 -13.54 -2.57 -10.94
N ILE A 86 -14.51 -3.47 -11.17
CA ILE A 86 -15.88 -3.28 -10.70
C ILE A 86 -15.92 -3.56 -9.21
N ALA A 87 -16.21 -2.54 -8.42
CA ALA A 87 -16.21 -2.62 -6.98
C ALA A 87 -17.48 -2.05 -6.36
N LEU A 88 -17.83 -2.58 -5.19
CA LEU A 88 -18.93 -2.14 -4.35
C LEU A 88 -18.49 -2.20 -2.88
N ALA A 89 -18.83 -1.17 -2.11
CA ALA A 89 -18.82 -1.20 -0.66
C ALA A 89 -20.13 -0.65 -0.12
N VAL A 90 -20.63 -1.23 0.97
CA VAL A 90 -21.85 -0.80 1.65
C VAL A 90 -21.60 -0.81 3.15
N GLY A 91 -21.88 0.31 3.80
CA GLY A 91 -21.65 0.46 5.24
C GLY A 91 -22.35 1.69 5.79
N ASN A 92 -22.23 1.90 7.10
CA ASN A 92 -22.52 3.20 7.69
C ASN A 92 -21.38 4.17 7.31
N LEU A 93 -21.50 4.80 6.14
CA LEU A 93 -20.47 5.67 5.58
C LEU A 93 -20.90 7.14 5.69
N ALA A 94 -19.91 8.00 5.88
CA ALA A 94 -20.05 9.43 5.73
C ALA A 94 -18.96 9.94 4.78
N PHE A 95 -19.24 11.06 4.12
CA PHE A 95 -18.36 11.67 3.12
C PHE A 95 -17.80 13.00 3.62
N LYS A 96 -16.53 13.28 3.29
CA LYS A 96 -15.92 14.60 3.44
C LYS A 96 -15.08 14.95 2.22
N SER A 97 -15.38 16.10 1.61
CA SER A 97 -14.57 16.65 0.52
C SER A 97 -13.22 17.12 1.06
N ILE A 98 -12.15 16.82 0.32
CA ILE A 98 -10.80 17.37 0.55
C ILE A 98 -10.62 18.63 -0.30
N ASP A 99 -11.02 18.56 -1.58
CA ASP A 99 -11.11 19.69 -2.49
C ASP A 99 -12.33 19.54 -3.42
N ASN A 100 -12.30 20.14 -4.60
CA ASN A 100 -13.39 20.09 -5.58
C ASN A 100 -13.52 18.75 -6.32
N ARG A 101 -12.47 17.92 -6.35
CA ARG A 101 -12.41 16.67 -7.13
C ARG A 101 -11.90 15.46 -6.36
N THR A 102 -11.58 15.63 -5.09
CA THR A 102 -11.12 14.58 -4.17
C THR A 102 -11.91 14.61 -2.87
N GLY A 103 -12.08 13.44 -2.27
CA GLY A 103 -12.82 13.28 -1.04
C GLY A 103 -12.65 11.90 -0.42
N VAL A 104 -13.14 11.78 0.82
CA VAL A 104 -12.97 10.58 1.63
C VAL A 104 -14.31 10.07 2.09
N TYR A 105 -14.54 8.76 1.91
CA TYR A 105 -15.60 8.00 2.56
C TYR A 105 -15.00 7.18 3.70
N ALA A 106 -15.65 7.19 4.86
CA ALA A 106 -15.27 6.36 5.99
C ALA A 106 -16.46 6.19 6.94
N GLU A 107 -16.33 5.30 7.91
CA GLU A 107 -17.25 5.30 9.05
C GLU A 107 -17.20 6.67 9.79
N PRO A 108 -18.32 7.22 10.27
CA PRO A 108 -18.38 8.57 10.83
C PRO A 108 -17.35 8.87 11.92
N SER A 109 -17.03 7.87 12.76
CA SER A 109 -16.04 7.99 13.83
C SER A 109 -14.60 8.14 13.32
N MET A 110 -14.30 7.67 12.11
CA MET A 110 -12.98 7.70 11.48
C MET A 110 -12.82 8.90 10.54
N LEU A 111 -13.92 9.42 9.98
CA LEU A 111 -13.91 10.44 8.93
C LEU A 111 -13.04 11.68 9.22
N PRO A 112 -13.03 12.27 10.44
CA PRO A 112 -12.17 13.42 10.72
C PRO A 112 -10.67 13.09 10.59
N SER A 113 -10.24 11.95 11.13
CA SER A 113 -8.84 11.50 11.05
C SER A 113 -8.46 11.11 9.63
N CYS A 114 -9.34 10.42 8.92
CA CYS A 114 -9.08 10.05 7.52
C CYS A 114 -8.93 11.29 6.63
N ALA A 115 -9.79 12.31 6.82
CA ALA A 115 -9.69 13.52 6.02
C ALA A 115 -8.45 14.37 6.33
N ASP A 116 -7.97 14.37 7.57
CA ASP A 116 -6.72 15.06 7.92
C ASP A 116 -5.48 14.31 7.39
N GLU A 117 -5.49 12.97 7.43
CA GLU A 117 -4.42 12.16 6.86
C GLU A 117 -4.27 12.39 5.36
N LEU A 118 -5.41 12.47 4.66
CA LEU A 118 -5.49 12.47 3.20
C LEU A 118 -5.64 13.88 2.57
N ILE A 119 -5.32 14.94 3.33
CA ILE A 119 -5.52 16.32 2.89
C ILE A 119 -4.72 16.69 1.63
N ASP A 120 -3.63 15.97 1.34
CA ASP A 120 -2.74 16.24 0.21
C ASP A 120 -3.17 15.52 -1.09
N MET A 121 -4.30 14.79 -1.10
CA MET A 121 -4.81 14.08 -2.29
C MET A 121 -4.88 14.98 -3.53
N GLY A 122 -5.43 16.19 -3.40
CA GLY A 122 -5.49 17.16 -4.51
C GLY A 122 -4.13 17.49 -5.12
N LYS A 123 -3.11 17.67 -4.26
CA LYS A 123 -1.73 17.95 -4.69
C LYS A 123 -1.12 16.76 -5.43
N MET A 124 -1.45 15.54 -5.02
CA MET A 124 -1.02 14.33 -5.72
C MET A 124 -1.63 14.26 -7.12
N VAL A 125 -2.93 14.54 -7.26
CA VAL A 125 -3.60 14.59 -8.58
C VAL A 125 -2.96 15.67 -9.46
N ASP A 126 -2.73 16.87 -8.93
CA ASP A 126 -2.07 17.96 -9.67
C ASP A 126 -0.65 17.58 -10.12
N ALA A 127 0.11 16.87 -9.29
CA ALA A 127 1.45 16.41 -9.62
C ALA A 127 1.41 15.31 -10.70
N ALA A 128 0.51 14.34 -10.57
CA ALA A 128 0.32 13.27 -11.54
C ALA A 128 -0.06 13.83 -12.92
N GLU A 129 -0.99 14.79 -12.98
CA GLU A 129 -1.44 15.37 -14.25
C GLU A 129 -0.35 16.15 -14.99
N LYS A 130 0.51 16.84 -14.24
CA LYS A 130 1.68 17.55 -14.80
C LYS A 130 2.70 16.60 -15.42
N LEU A 131 2.82 15.39 -14.88
CA LEU A 131 3.73 14.37 -15.37
C LEU A 131 3.16 13.71 -16.64
N TYR A 132 2.02 13.02 -16.54
CA TYR A 132 1.61 12.04 -17.55
C TYR A 132 0.23 12.27 -18.20
N GLY A 133 -0.32 13.48 -18.08
CA GLY A 133 -1.56 13.89 -18.77
C GLY A 133 -2.77 13.94 -17.84
N GLY A 134 -3.92 14.42 -18.33
CA GLY A 134 -5.10 14.69 -17.49
C GLY A 134 -5.70 13.46 -16.81
N TYR A 135 -6.36 13.67 -15.66
CA TYR A 135 -7.06 12.63 -14.92
C TYR A 135 -8.46 12.34 -15.53
N ASP A 136 -8.59 11.22 -16.23
CA ASP A 136 -9.74 10.91 -17.09
C ASP A 136 -10.98 10.31 -16.39
N TRP A 137 -10.97 10.24 -15.07
CA TRP A 137 -12.02 9.58 -14.28
C TRP A 137 -12.95 10.57 -13.55
N GLY A 138 -12.69 11.88 -13.69
CA GLY A 138 -13.49 12.96 -13.09
C GLY A 138 -13.13 13.23 -11.64
N ARG A 139 -13.48 12.32 -10.72
CA ARG A 139 -13.16 12.43 -9.28
C ARG A 139 -12.25 11.31 -8.82
N PHE A 140 -11.38 11.62 -7.86
CA PHE A 140 -10.53 10.66 -7.17
C PHE A 140 -10.91 10.64 -5.69
N ASP A 141 -11.81 9.73 -5.32
CA ASP A 141 -12.21 9.53 -3.93
C ASP A 141 -11.53 8.30 -3.33
N VAL A 142 -11.33 8.32 -2.02
CA VAL A 142 -10.80 7.19 -1.24
C VAL A 142 -11.86 6.74 -0.24
N ILE A 143 -12.10 5.43 -0.16
CA ILE A 143 -12.83 4.82 0.95
C ILE A 143 -11.85 4.12 1.89
N VAL A 144 -11.87 4.52 3.16
CA VAL A 144 -11.09 3.85 4.20
C VAL A 144 -11.93 2.69 4.75
N LEU A 145 -11.51 1.48 4.44
CA LEU A 145 -12.23 0.26 4.78
C LEU A 145 -12.02 -0.14 6.26
N PRO A 146 -12.85 -1.07 6.78
CA PRO A 146 -12.61 -1.65 8.10
C PRO A 146 -11.27 -2.39 8.20
N PRO A 147 -10.76 -2.65 9.42
CA PRO A 147 -9.44 -3.26 9.65
C PRO A 147 -9.23 -4.68 9.08
N SER A 148 -10.30 -5.34 8.62
CA SER A 148 -10.23 -6.65 7.98
C SER A 148 -9.78 -6.61 6.52
N PHE A 149 -9.68 -5.43 5.89
CA PHE A 149 -9.21 -5.31 4.51
C PHE A 149 -7.80 -5.92 4.34
N PRO A 150 -7.62 -6.94 3.47
CA PRO A 150 -6.40 -7.74 3.45
C PRO A 150 -5.23 -7.10 2.69
N PHE A 151 -5.50 -6.10 1.82
CA PHE A 151 -4.50 -5.45 0.98
C PHE A 151 -4.12 -4.06 1.51
N GLY A 152 -3.09 -3.45 0.88
CA GLY A 152 -2.75 -2.05 1.11
C GLY A 152 -3.88 -1.15 0.59
N GLY A 153 -4.11 -1.18 -0.72
CA GLY A 153 -5.22 -0.53 -1.39
C GLY A 153 -5.71 -1.35 -2.58
N MET A 154 -6.68 -0.81 -3.30
CA MET A 154 -7.15 -1.31 -4.60
C MET A 154 -7.61 -0.12 -5.45
N GLU A 155 -7.14 -0.08 -6.69
CA GLU A 155 -7.21 1.05 -7.62
C GLU A 155 -8.56 1.24 -8.31
N ASN A 156 -9.63 0.82 -7.64
CA ASN A 156 -11.01 0.91 -8.11
C ASN A 156 -11.32 2.32 -8.64
N PRO A 157 -11.63 2.49 -9.95
CA PRO A 157 -11.71 3.79 -10.58
C PRO A 157 -12.71 4.69 -9.87
N ARG A 158 -12.29 5.93 -9.58
CA ARG A 158 -13.04 6.97 -8.86
C ARG A 158 -13.27 6.70 -7.36
N LEU A 159 -12.93 5.52 -6.86
CA LEU A 159 -13.17 5.13 -5.47
C LEU A 159 -12.10 4.13 -5.01
N THR A 160 -10.88 4.62 -4.78
CA THR A 160 -9.78 3.80 -4.26
C THR A 160 -10.16 3.21 -2.91
N PHE A 161 -9.99 1.90 -2.76
CA PHE A 161 -10.14 1.25 -1.46
C PHE A 161 -8.80 1.35 -0.73
N ALA A 162 -8.82 1.75 0.54
CA ALA A 162 -7.60 1.90 1.33
C ALA A 162 -7.74 1.22 2.69
N THR A 163 -6.65 0.57 3.12
CA THR A 163 -6.54 0.01 4.47
C THR A 163 -6.55 1.13 5.53
N PRO A 164 -7.20 0.93 6.70
CA PRO A 164 -7.17 1.95 7.76
C PRO A 164 -5.79 2.08 8.40
N THR A 165 -4.84 1.17 8.12
CA THR A 165 -3.49 1.25 8.70
C THR A 165 -2.64 2.39 8.16
N ILE A 166 -3.06 3.05 7.07
CA ILE A 166 -2.36 4.25 6.58
C ILE A 166 -2.73 5.52 7.36
N ILE A 167 -3.77 5.46 8.21
CA ILE A 167 -4.19 6.58 9.06
C ILE A 167 -3.27 6.63 10.29
N ALA A 168 -2.05 7.10 10.07
CA ALA A 168 -0.97 7.14 11.07
C ALA A 168 -1.04 8.36 12.01
N GLY A 169 -1.72 9.43 11.57
CA GLY A 169 -1.80 10.72 12.23
C GLY A 169 -0.69 11.69 11.85
N ASP A 170 0.20 11.31 10.94
CA ASP A 170 1.40 12.06 10.55
C ASP A 170 1.64 12.14 9.03
N ARG A 171 0.75 11.53 8.23
CA ARG A 171 0.79 11.49 6.75
C ARG A 171 2.00 10.77 6.19
N SER A 172 2.71 9.97 6.98
CA SER A 172 3.93 9.30 6.55
C SER A 172 3.70 8.06 5.67
N LEU A 173 2.47 7.53 5.67
CA LEU A 173 2.09 6.31 4.94
C LEU A 173 1.23 6.60 3.70
N VAL A 174 1.15 7.86 3.27
CA VAL A 174 0.30 8.30 2.15
C VAL A 174 0.91 8.00 0.78
N SER A 175 2.12 7.43 0.70
CA SER A 175 2.68 6.94 -0.58
C SER A 175 1.77 5.89 -1.22
N LEU A 176 1.06 5.10 -0.40
CA LEU A 176 0.02 4.21 -0.89
C LEU A 176 -1.03 4.97 -1.71
N ILE A 177 -1.49 6.14 -1.28
CA ILE A 177 -2.50 6.89 -2.04
C ILE A 177 -1.93 7.41 -3.36
N ALA A 178 -0.64 7.76 -3.39
CA ALA A 178 0.04 8.09 -4.65
C ALA A 178 0.16 6.86 -5.58
N HIS A 179 0.32 5.65 -5.04
CA HIS A 179 0.31 4.39 -5.77
C HIS A 179 -1.05 4.13 -6.41
N GLU A 180 -2.12 4.17 -5.61
CA GLU A 180 -3.49 3.98 -6.10
C GLU A 180 -3.91 5.06 -7.10
N LEU A 181 -3.42 6.29 -6.93
CA LEU A 181 -3.60 7.35 -7.91
C LEU A 181 -2.86 7.04 -9.21
N ALA A 182 -1.60 6.59 -9.14
CA ALA A 182 -0.80 6.27 -10.32
C ALA A 182 -1.45 5.19 -11.20
N HIS A 183 -2.15 4.23 -10.58
CA HIS A 183 -2.94 3.24 -11.31
C HIS A 183 -4.02 3.82 -12.23
N SER A 184 -4.47 5.05 -11.96
CA SER A 184 -5.39 5.78 -12.83
C SER A 184 -4.84 5.99 -14.25
N TRP A 185 -3.52 5.82 -14.45
CA TRP A 185 -2.86 5.71 -15.75
C TRP A 185 -2.38 4.28 -16.02
N SER A 186 -1.59 3.68 -15.12
CA SER A 186 -1.02 2.33 -15.27
C SER A 186 -1.87 1.25 -14.60
N GLY A 187 -2.67 0.53 -15.37
CA GLY A 187 -3.61 -0.47 -14.88
C GLY A 187 -5.04 -0.12 -15.22
N ASN A 188 -5.50 1.11 -14.93
CA ASN A 188 -6.87 1.51 -15.26
C ASN A 188 -7.00 2.04 -16.69
N LEU A 189 -6.12 2.97 -17.09
CA LEU A 189 -6.16 3.60 -18.41
C LEU A 189 -5.49 2.72 -19.46
N VAL A 190 -4.34 2.16 -19.14
CA VAL A 190 -3.63 1.16 -19.94
C VAL A 190 -3.51 -0.10 -19.09
N THR A 191 -4.26 -1.14 -19.42
CA THR A 191 -4.35 -2.37 -18.61
C THR A 191 -3.54 -3.48 -19.24
N ASN A 192 -2.88 -4.31 -18.44
CA ASN A 192 -2.37 -5.59 -18.88
C ASN A 192 -3.48 -6.45 -19.54
N ALA A 193 -3.26 -6.98 -20.74
CA ALA A 193 -4.28 -7.77 -21.43
C ALA A 193 -4.50 -9.15 -20.81
N ASN A 194 -3.56 -9.62 -19.98
CA ASN A 194 -3.63 -10.86 -19.21
C ASN A 194 -2.66 -10.80 -18.02
N TRP A 195 -2.83 -11.70 -17.06
CA TRP A 195 -2.05 -11.70 -15.81
C TRP A 195 -0.57 -12.06 -15.97
N ASN A 196 -0.13 -12.63 -17.11
CA ASN A 196 1.31 -12.79 -17.36
C ASN A 196 2.02 -11.45 -17.53
N ASP A 197 1.26 -10.40 -17.90
CA ASP A 197 1.73 -9.04 -18.16
C ASP A 197 1.50 -8.11 -16.95
N PHE A 198 1.27 -8.65 -15.75
CA PHE A 198 0.89 -7.88 -14.56
C PHE A 198 1.90 -6.78 -14.21
N TRP A 199 3.19 -7.00 -14.48
CA TRP A 199 4.25 -6.01 -14.28
C TRP A 199 4.05 -4.70 -15.07
N LEU A 200 3.29 -4.71 -16.17
CA LEU A 200 2.96 -3.49 -16.93
C LEU A 200 2.02 -2.56 -16.16
N ASN A 201 1.24 -3.11 -15.23
CA ASN A 201 0.49 -2.31 -14.27
C ASN A 201 1.44 -1.88 -13.15
N GLU A 202 1.91 -2.86 -12.36
CA GLU A 202 2.59 -2.58 -11.09
C GLU A 202 3.93 -1.87 -11.24
N GLY A 203 4.78 -2.29 -12.17
CA GLY A 203 6.08 -1.67 -12.37
C GLY A 203 5.96 -0.21 -12.80
N PHE A 204 4.99 0.08 -13.68
CA PHE A 204 4.68 1.45 -14.09
C PHE A 204 4.06 2.26 -12.97
N THR A 205 3.17 1.65 -12.18
CA THR A 205 2.55 2.30 -11.02
C THR A 205 3.58 2.65 -9.97
N VAL A 206 4.48 1.75 -9.57
CA VAL A 206 5.55 2.05 -8.59
C VAL A 206 6.50 3.13 -9.12
N TYR A 207 6.82 3.11 -10.41
CA TYR A 207 7.59 4.19 -11.03
C TYR A 207 6.85 5.53 -10.93
N PHE A 208 5.59 5.57 -11.31
CA PHE A 208 4.81 6.80 -11.30
C PHE A 208 4.48 7.29 -9.88
N GLU A 209 4.17 6.40 -8.94
CA GLU A 209 4.05 6.66 -7.50
C GLU A 209 5.28 7.43 -7.02
N ARG A 210 6.48 6.89 -7.26
CA ARG A 210 7.73 7.52 -6.84
C ARG A 210 7.92 8.88 -7.52
N ARG A 211 7.49 9.06 -8.76
CA ARG A 211 7.52 10.37 -9.43
C ARG A 211 6.56 11.39 -8.83
N ILE A 212 5.36 10.98 -8.42
CA ILE A 212 4.40 11.82 -7.67
C ILE A 212 5.01 12.18 -6.32
N MET A 213 5.52 11.20 -5.57
CA MET A 213 6.12 11.43 -4.26
C MET A 213 7.38 12.30 -4.35
N GLU A 214 8.16 12.21 -5.43
CA GLU A 214 9.34 13.06 -5.66
C GLU A 214 8.91 14.52 -5.83
N ALA A 215 7.81 14.78 -6.54
CA ALA A 215 7.28 16.12 -6.74
C ALA A 215 6.77 16.78 -5.44
N LEU A 216 6.29 15.99 -4.47
CA LEU A 216 5.77 16.48 -3.20
C LEU A 216 6.81 16.52 -2.09
N TYR A 217 7.65 15.49 -1.99
CA TYR A 217 8.52 15.24 -0.83
C TYR A 217 10.02 15.21 -1.18
N GLY A 218 10.35 15.33 -2.48
CA GLY A 218 11.71 15.42 -2.98
C GLY A 218 12.41 14.08 -3.19
N LYS A 219 13.48 14.12 -3.97
CA LYS A 219 14.23 12.93 -4.42
C LYS A 219 14.81 12.09 -3.29
N ASP A 220 15.31 12.73 -2.23
CA ASP A 220 15.86 12.00 -1.07
C ASP A 220 14.82 11.09 -0.41
N TYR A 221 13.53 11.49 -0.41
CA TYR A 221 12.45 10.65 0.12
C TYR A 221 12.17 9.44 -0.79
N THR A 222 12.19 9.64 -2.11
CA THR A 222 11.91 8.56 -3.06
C THR A 222 13.08 7.61 -3.24
N ASP A 223 14.32 8.05 -3.04
CA ASP A 223 15.48 7.15 -2.97
C ASP A 223 15.40 6.26 -1.73
N MET A 224 14.83 6.75 -0.62
CA MET A 224 14.53 5.93 0.55
C MET A 224 13.45 4.89 0.25
N LEU A 225 12.35 5.27 -0.41
CA LEU A 225 11.32 4.31 -0.85
C LEU A 225 11.89 3.27 -1.83
N ALA A 226 12.73 3.68 -2.78
CA ALA A 226 13.36 2.77 -3.72
C ALA A 226 14.34 1.80 -3.05
N LEU A 227 15.01 2.20 -1.97
CA LEU A 227 15.87 1.28 -1.22
C LEU A 227 15.05 0.27 -0.42
N LEU A 228 13.93 0.68 0.17
CA LEU A 228 12.98 -0.25 0.82
C LEU A 228 12.46 -1.27 -0.19
N GLY A 229 11.95 -0.81 -1.32
CA GLY A 229 11.47 -1.68 -2.40
C GLY A 229 12.54 -2.63 -2.94
N PHE A 230 13.80 -2.18 -3.04
CA PHE A 230 14.90 -3.05 -3.42
C PHE A 230 15.15 -4.18 -2.39
N GLN A 231 15.01 -3.90 -1.10
CA GLN A 231 15.17 -4.90 -0.04
C GLN A 231 14.04 -5.94 -0.07
N ASP A 232 12.81 -5.49 -0.32
CA ASP A 232 11.64 -6.37 -0.48
C ASP A 232 11.81 -7.27 -1.72
N LEU A 233 12.22 -6.70 -2.85
CA LEU A 233 12.61 -7.42 -4.06
C LEU A 233 13.70 -8.47 -3.83
N GLN A 234 14.74 -8.14 -3.06
CA GLN A 234 15.80 -9.10 -2.71
C GLN A 234 15.27 -10.29 -1.90
N THR A 235 14.30 -10.04 -1.02
CA THR A 235 13.64 -11.09 -0.24
C THR A 235 12.92 -12.05 -1.18
N ASP A 236 12.11 -11.54 -2.11
CA ASP A 236 11.38 -12.35 -3.09
C ASP A 236 12.31 -13.12 -4.04
N LEU A 237 13.38 -12.49 -4.53
CA LEU A 237 14.38 -13.15 -5.36
C LEU A 237 15.08 -14.31 -4.65
N SER A 238 15.18 -14.27 -3.32
CA SER A 238 15.79 -15.34 -2.53
C SER A 238 14.84 -16.50 -2.25
N SER A 239 13.52 -16.26 -2.24
CA SER A 239 12.50 -17.27 -1.90
C SER A 239 11.78 -17.87 -3.09
N LEU A 240 11.62 -17.12 -4.18
CA LEU A 240 10.86 -17.55 -5.35
C LEU A 240 11.68 -18.43 -6.29
N ALA A 241 11.02 -19.39 -6.93
CA ALA A 241 11.63 -20.20 -7.98
C ALA A 241 11.96 -19.34 -9.22
N PRO A 242 13.03 -19.66 -9.99
CA PRO A 242 13.50 -18.81 -11.10
C PRO A 242 12.44 -18.43 -12.12
N GLU A 243 11.47 -19.30 -12.41
CA GLU A 243 10.37 -19.00 -13.35
C GLU A 243 9.40 -17.92 -12.85
N MET A 244 9.33 -17.71 -11.53
CA MET A 244 8.50 -16.67 -10.90
C MET A 244 9.25 -15.35 -10.72
N GLN A 245 10.54 -15.28 -11.09
CA GLN A 245 11.36 -14.08 -10.98
C GLN A 245 11.39 -13.22 -12.26
N LYS A 246 10.60 -13.59 -13.27
CA LYS A 246 10.52 -12.91 -14.57
C LYS A 246 9.44 -11.84 -14.53
N LEU A 247 9.63 -10.72 -15.24
CA LEU A 247 8.56 -9.73 -15.40
C LEU A 247 7.42 -10.31 -16.23
N LYS A 248 7.75 -10.93 -17.37
CA LYS A 248 6.79 -11.71 -18.15
C LYS A 248 6.69 -13.13 -17.58
N LEU A 249 5.63 -13.37 -16.83
CA LEU A 249 5.35 -14.68 -16.24
C LEU A 249 4.69 -15.64 -17.24
N MET A 250 4.60 -16.91 -16.84
CA MET A 250 3.87 -17.96 -17.56
C MET A 250 2.94 -18.67 -16.58
N LEU A 251 1.75 -18.11 -16.37
CA LEU A 251 0.80 -18.52 -15.32
C LEU A 251 -0.16 -19.63 -15.76
N LYS A 252 0.07 -20.28 -16.89
CA LYS A 252 -0.79 -21.38 -17.33
C LYS A 252 -0.76 -22.51 -16.29
N GLY A 253 -1.91 -22.78 -15.67
CA GLY A 253 -2.03 -23.77 -14.60
C GLY A 253 -1.63 -23.28 -13.21
N LYS A 254 -1.37 -21.97 -13.05
CA LYS A 254 -1.09 -21.29 -11.77
C LYS A 254 -2.22 -20.31 -11.42
N HIS A 255 -2.31 -19.90 -10.16
CA HIS A 255 -3.26 -18.87 -9.76
C HIS A 255 -2.72 -17.49 -10.16
N PRO A 256 -3.51 -16.54 -10.68
CA PRO A 256 -2.97 -15.25 -11.09
C PRO A 256 -2.41 -14.42 -9.94
N ASP A 257 -2.90 -14.61 -8.72
CA ASP A 257 -2.33 -13.97 -7.52
C ASP A 257 -0.87 -14.41 -7.26
N ASP A 258 -0.40 -15.51 -7.87
CA ASP A 258 1.03 -15.86 -7.83
C ASP A 258 1.92 -14.82 -8.55
N ALA A 259 1.34 -13.93 -9.37
CA ALA A 259 2.03 -12.81 -10.00
C ALA A 259 2.16 -11.58 -9.08
N MET A 260 1.43 -11.54 -7.97
CA MET A 260 1.44 -10.43 -7.00
C MET A 260 2.62 -10.57 -6.05
N SER A 261 3.82 -10.33 -6.59
CA SER A 261 5.10 -10.36 -5.87
C SER A 261 5.93 -9.15 -6.24
N ASP A 262 6.95 -8.80 -5.45
CA ASP A 262 7.81 -7.64 -5.68
C ASP A 262 8.60 -7.73 -7.00
N ILE A 263 8.55 -8.88 -7.67
CA ILE A 263 8.99 -9.01 -9.06
C ILE A 263 8.16 -8.10 -9.99
N ALA A 264 6.83 -8.12 -9.92
CA ALA A 264 6.00 -7.28 -10.78
C ALA A 264 6.15 -5.78 -10.45
N TYR A 265 6.20 -5.47 -9.16
CA TYR A 265 6.29 -4.11 -8.61
C TYR A 265 7.70 -3.53 -8.76
N GLU A 266 8.67 -4.10 -8.05
CA GLU A 266 9.99 -3.50 -7.85
C GLU A 266 10.96 -3.83 -8.97
N LYS A 267 11.01 -5.08 -9.49
CA LYS A 267 11.82 -5.35 -10.69
C LYS A 267 11.28 -4.58 -11.90
N GLY A 268 9.95 -4.40 -11.98
CA GLY A 268 9.31 -3.53 -12.98
C GLY A 268 9.72 -2.07 -12.84
N TYR A 269 9.69 -1.53 -11.62
CA TYR A 269 10.22 -0.20 -11.32
C TYR A 269 11.69 -0.04 -11.72
N PHE A 270 12.55 -1.00 -11.32
CA PHE A 270 13.98 -0.93 -11.58
C PHE A 270 14.32 -1.03 -13.06
N PHE A 271 13.51 -1.74 -13.84
CA PHE A 271 13.59 -1.71 -15.31
C PHE A 271 13.30 -0.31 -15.86
N LEU A 272 12.21 0.34 -15.43
CA LEU A 272 11.88 1.70 -15.88
C LEU A 272 12.89 2.75 -15.41
N ARG A 273 13.41 2.61 -14.18
CA ARG A 273 14.50 3.44 -13.67
C ARG A 273 15.78 3.25 -14.45
N MET A 274 16.11 2.01 -14.84
CA MET A 274 17.26 1.73 -15.70
C MET A 274 17.13 2.46 -17.03
N LEU A 275 15.94 2.43 -17.66
CA LEU A 275 15.68 3.20 -18.88
C LEU A 275 15.84 4.70 -18.64
N GLU A 276 15.29 5.24 -17.55
CA GLU A 276 15.43 6.66 -17.19
C GLU A 276 16.89 7.08 -17.03
N GLU A 277 17.70 6.31 -16.28
CA GLU A 277 19.10 6.63 -15.99
C GLU A 277 19.97 6.58 -17.26
N ASN A 278 19.61 5.76 -18.26
CA ASN A 278 20.37 5.63 -19.51
C ASN A 278 19.89 6.56 -20.64
N ILE A 279 18.60 6.87 -20.71
CA ILE A 279 18.01 7.67 -21.79
C ILE A 279 17.75 9.14 -21.38
N GLY A 280 17.72 9.41 -20.07
CA GLY A 280 17.47 10.72 -19.49
C GLY A 280 15.99 10.95 -19.17
N ARG A 281 15.74 11.61 -18.04
CA ARG A 281 14.40 11.82 -17.48
C ARG A 281 13.43 12.52 -18.44
N GLU A 282 13.86 13.56 -19.15
CA GLU A 282 12.99 14.30 -20.07
C GLU A 282 12.46 13.40 -21.20
N ASN A 283 13.31 12.52 -21.74
CA ASN A 283 12.93 11.57 -22.77
C ASN A 283 11.99 10.49 -22.20
N MET A 284 12.30 9.98 -20.99
CA MET A 284 11.45 9.01 -20.30
C MET A 284 10.05 9.58 -20.02
N ASP A 285 9.96 10.82 -19.55
CA ASP A 285 8.69 11.48 -19.28
C ASP A 285 7.87 11.72 -20.54
N SER A 286 8.52 12.17 -21.61
CA SER A 286 7.88 12.32 -22.92
C SER A 286 7.34 10.98 -23.42
N PHE A 287 8.14 9.91 -23.30
CA PHE A 287 7.71 8.55 -23.66
C PHE A 287 6.52 8.08 -22.85
N LEU A 288 6.54 8.19 -21.52
CA LEU A 288 5.45 7.72 -20.66
C LEU A 288 4.16 8.51 -20.90
N LYS A 289 4.25 9.83 -21.08
CA LYS A 289 3.10 10.66 -21.42
C LYS A 289 2.47 10.23 -22.75
N ASN A 290 3.29 9.96 -23.78
CA ASN A 290 2.79 9.48 -25.06
C ASN A 290 2.24 8.05 -24.95
N TYR A 291 2.91 7.16 -24.20
CA TYR A 291 2.47 5.79 -23.95
C TYR A 291 1.05 5.74 -23.39
N PHE A 292 0.77 6.53 -22.33
CA PHE A 292 -0.56 6.58 -21.73
C PHE A 292 -1.60 7.22 -22.65
N SER A 293 -1.22 8.25 -23.41
CA SER A 293 -2.11 8.90 -24.39
C SER A 293 -2.47 7.95 -25.55
N ASP A 294 -1.50 7.25 -26.13
CA ASP A 294 -1.66 6.40 -27.31
C ASP A 294 -2.45 5.12 -27.01
N HIS A 295 -2.36 4.61 -25.78
CA HIS A 295 -3.03 3.37 -25.34
C HIS A 295 -4.22 3.63 -24.42
N LYS A 296 -4.71 4.86 -24.38
CA LYS A 296 -5.81 5.28 -23.52
C LYS A 296 -7.05 4.41 -23.66
N PHE A 297 -7.53 3.84 -22.54
CA PHE A 297 -8.62 2.86 -22.45
C PHE A 297 -8.41 1.58 -23.27
N GLN A 298 -7.15 1.16 -23.46
CA GLN A 298 -6.80 -0.07 -24.16
C GLN A 298 -6.14 -1.09 -23.24
N THR A 299 -5.96 -2.30 -23.76
CA THR A 299 -5.22 -3.36 -23.11
C THR A 299 -3.93 -3.66 -23.88
N ILE A 300 -2.85 -3.97 -23.19
CA ILE A 300 -1.53 -4.19 -23.80
C ILE A 300 -0.86 -5.47 -23.29
N THR A 301 -0.07 -6.12 -24.15
CA THR A 301 0.80 -7.24 -23.75
C THR A 301 2.25 -6.77 -23.69
N THR A 302 3.10 -7.51 -22.99
CA THR A 302 4.55 -7.24 -22.93
C THR A 302 5.14 -7.14 -24.33
N GLU A 303 4.76 -8.00 -25.27
CA GLU A 303 5.31 -8.00 -26.62
C GLU A 303 4.93 -6.72 -27.38
N LYS A 304 3.68 -6.26 -27.26
CA LYS A 304 3.25 -4.98 -27.85
C LYS A 304 3.94 -3.79 -27.20
N PHE A 305 4.09 -3.82 -25.88
CA PHE A 305 4.84 -2.80 -25.15
C PHE A 305 6.29 -2.72 -25.63
N LEU A 306 6.98 -3.86 -25.78
CA LEU A 306 8.37 -3.88 -26.25
C LEU A 306 8.54 -3.34 -27.67
N VAL A 307 7.59 -3.60 -28.57
CA VAL A 307 7.59 -2.98 -29.90
C VAL A 307 7.42 -1.46 -29.81
N TYR A 308 6.53 -0.99 -28.95
CA TYR A 308 6.34 0.45 -28.72
C TYR A 308 7.56 1.10 -28.07
N LEU A 309 8.20 0.41 -27.10
CA LEU A 309 9.41 0.85 -26.44
C LEU A 309 10.57 1.01 -27.43
N GLU A 310 10.83 -0.02 -28.25
CA GLU A 310 11.87 0.01 -29.29
C GLU A 310 11.69 1.21 -30.22
N LYS A 311 10.47 1.37 -30.74
CA LYS A 311 10.18 2.43 -31.72
C LYS A 311 10.27 3.84 -31.14
N ASN A 312 9.90 4.04 -29.88
CA ASN A 312 9.64 5.39 -29.35
C ASN A 312 10.62 5.85 -28.26
N LEU A 313 11.52 4.99 -27.76
CA LEU A 313 12.49 5.38 -26.72
C LEU A 313 13.90 4.82 -26.93
N VAL A 314 14.02 3.57 -27.38
CA VAL A 314 15.31 2.83 -27.35
C VAL A 314 15.80 2.35 -28.71
N ASP A 315 15.39 2.99 -29.80
CA ASP A 315 15.70 2.60 -31.19
C ASP A 315 17.16 2.16 -31.38
N GLY A 316 17.37 0.85 -31.59
CA GLY A 316 18.69 0.25 -31.79
C GLY A 316 19.53 0.00 -30.54
N LYS A 317 19.00 0.23 -29.32
CA LYS A 317 19.70 0.08 -28.03
C LYS A 317 19.20 -1.09 -27.18
N LYS A 318 18.31 -1.93 -27.72
CA LYS A 318 17.71 -3.06 -26.98
C LYS A 318 18.73 -3.98 -26.30
N GLU A 319 19.77 -4.36 -27.06
CA GLU A 319 20.83 -5.26 -26.59
C GLU A 319 21.74 -4.57 -25.57
N GLU A 320 22.10 -3.30 -25.80
CA GLU A 320 22.91 -2.49 -24.88
C GLU A 320 22.24 -2.35 -23.51
N LEU A 321 20.92 -2.16 -23.50
CA LEU A 321 20.13 -1.96 -22.28
C LEU A 321 19.66 -3.27 -21.63
N LEU A 322 20.03 -4.43 -22.19
CA LEU A 322 19.67 -5.76 -21.69
C LEU A 322 18.14 -5.95 -21.54
N ILE A 323 17.34 -5.37 -22.44
CA ILE A 323 15.87 -5.33 -22.28
C ILE A 323 15.25 -6.74 -22.18
N ASP A 324 15.75 -7.68 -22.98
CA ASP A 324 15.24 -9.05 -22.93
C ASP A 324 15.61 -9.76 -21.60
N ASP A 325 16.77 -9.44 -21.01
CA ASP A 325 17.15 -9.99 -19.70
C ASP A 325 16.29 -9.42 -18.57
N TRP A 326 15.93 -8.14 -18.64
CA TRP A 326 14.98 -7.55 -17.69
C TRP A 326 13.63 -8.27 -17.73
N VAL A 327 13.11 -8.53 -18.92
CA VAL A 327 11.73 -9.00 -19.08
C VAL A 327 11.59 -10.50 -18.93
N PHE A 328 12.49 -11.28 -19.54
CA PHE A 328 12.31 -12.73 -19.74
C PHE A 328 13.27 -13.60 -18.91
N SER A 329 14.29 -13.01 -18.28
CA SER A 329 15.27 -13.72 -17.45
C SER A 329 14.94 -13.62 -15.96
N ALA A 330 15.33 -14.64 -15.20
CA ALA A 330 15.25 -14.65 -13.74
C ALA A 330 16.35 -13.78 -13.11
N GLY A 331 16.21 -13.41 -11.85
CA GLY A 331 17.17 -12.53 -11.17
C GLY A 331 17.15 -11.09 -11.68
N LEU A 332 18.20 -10.33 -11.37
CA LEU A 332 18.38 -8.96 -11.83
C LEU A 332 19.54 -8.88 -12.83
N PRO A 333 19.37 -8.16 -13.95
CA PRO A 333 20.47 -7.88 -14.87
C PRO A 333 21.61 -7.10 -14.22
N SER A 334 22.81 -7.21 -14.79
CA SER A 334 24.02 -6.56 -14.26
C SER A 334 23.97 -5.03 -14.28
N ASN A 335 23.11 -4.45 -15.12
CA ASN A 335 22.85 -3.00 -15.22
C ASN A 335 21.72 -2.51 -14.30
N CYS A 336 21.30 -3.31 -13.31
CA CYS A 336 20.34 -2.86 -12.29
C CYS A 336 20.83 -1.58 -11.58
N PRO A 337 20.01 -0.52 -11.54
CA PRO A 337 20.35 0.71 -10.83
C PRO A 337 20.71 0.45 -9.38
N LYS A 338 21.71 1.19 -8.88
CA LYS A 338 22.09 1.16 -7.47
C LYS A 338 21.33 2.26 -6.73
N VAL A 339 20.73 1.90 -5.60
CA VAL A 339 20.01 2.86 -4.75
C VAL A 339 20.78 3.10 -3.46
N ILE A 340 20.91 4.38 -3.11
CA ILE A 340 21.46 4.84 -1.83
C ILE A 340 20.45 5.81 -1.23
N SER A 341 20.13 5.63 0.04
CA SER A 341 19.22 6.53 0.79
C SER A 341 20.03 7.36 1.78
N ASN A 342 20.18 8.65 1.50
CA ASN A 342 20.82 9.60 2.43
C ASN A 342 20.05 9.67 3.76
N ARG A 343 18.72 9.57 3.72
CA ARG A 343 17.85 9.58 4.91
C ARG A 343 18.15 8.40 5.84
N PHE A 344 18.32 7.20 5.30
CA PHE A 344 18.68 6.02 6.10
C PHE A 344 20.11 6.08 6.62
N LEU A 345 21.07 6.56 5.81
CA LEU A 345 22.43 6.81 6.29
C LEU A 345 22.45 7.81 7.45
N GLN A 346 21.61 8.85 7.41
CA GLN A 346 21.47 9.80 8.52
C GLN A 346 20.82 9.16 9.75
N ALA A 347 19.80 8.30 9.58
CA ALA A 347 19.19 7.55 10.67
C ALA A 347 20.19 6.60 11.36
N GLU A 348 21.04 5.89 10.60
CA GLU A 348 22.11 5.06 11.15
C GLU A 348 23.17 5.88 11.91
N ASN A 349 23.57 7.03 11.34
CA ASN A 349 24.46 7.97 12.02
C ASN A 349 23.82 8.53 13.31
N ALA A 350 22.51 8.74 13.31
CA ALA A 350 21.76 9.16 14.50
C ALA A 350 21.80 8.08 15.61
N VAL A 351 21.74 6.78 15.27
CA VAL A 351 21.95 5.71 16.27
C VAL A 351 23.32 5.88 16.94
N SER A 352 24.38 6.02 16.15
CA SER A 352 25.74 6.22 16.65
C SER A 352 25.87 7.48 17.52
N LEU A 353 25.22 8.58 17.12
CA LEU A 353 25.23 9.84 17.85
C LEU A 353 24.46 9.74 19.17
N PHE A 354 23.29 9.12 19.17
CA PHE A 354 22.49 8.83 20.35
C PHE A 354 23.29 8.01 21.38
N LEU A 355 23.92 6.91 20.95
CA LEU A 355 24.68 6.05 21.85
C LEU A 355 25.85 6.79 22.52
N LYS A 356 26.50 7.72 21.81
CA LYS A 356 27.66 8.48 22.31
C LYS A 356 27.28 9.70 23.14
N LYS A 357 26.24 10.44 22.75
CA LYS A 357 25.96 11.78 23.28
C LYS A 357 24.56 11.97 23.88
N GLY A 358 23.66 10.99 23.74
CA GLY A 358 22.29 11.05 24.23
C GLY A 358 21.26 11.51 23.19
N PRO A 359 19.96 11.35 23.49
CA PRO A 359 18.85 11.54 22.53
C PRO A 359 18.64 13.01 22.15
N ASN A 360 18.92 13.95 23.06
CA ASN A 360 18.83 15.39 22.81
C ASN A 360 19.76 15.88 21.68
N LYS A 361 20.78 15.10 21.30
CA LYS A 361 21.67 15.42 20.17
C LYS A 361 21.14 14.98 18.82
N ILE A 362 20.05 14.21 18.79
CA ILE A 362 19.37 13.82 17.55
C ILE A 362 17.98 14.45 17.42
N ALA A 363 17.50 15.20 18.42
CA ALA A 363 16.16 15.79 18.41
C ALA A 363 15.86 16.63 17.16
N ASP A 364 16.75 17.56 16.82
CA ASP A 364 16.61 18.40 15.62
C ASP A 364 16.61 17.56 14.33
N LEU A 365 17.47 16.53 14.27
CA LEU A 365 17.56 15.62 13.12
C LEU A 365 16.25 14.85 12.90
N THR A 366 15.62 14.42 14.00
CA THR A 366 14.42 13.58 13.98
C THR A 366 13.13 14.37 13.73
N SER A 367 13.17 15.70 13.80
CA SER A 367 11.98 16.56 13.69
C SER A 367 11.27 16.49 12.33
N THR A 368 11.97 16.03 11.30
CA THR A 368 11.46 15.91 9.92
C THR A 368 11.38 14.46 9.43
N TRP A 369 11.60 13.50 10.32
CA TRP A 369 11.59 12.08 9.97
C TRP A 369 10.17 11.62 9.66
N SER A 370 10.04 10.85 8.57
CA SER A 370 8.85 10.03 8.36
C SER A 370 8.91 8.77 9.23
N THR A 371 7.84 7.99 9.20
CA THR A 371 7.80 6.65 9.78
C THR A 371 8.98 5.79 9.33
N HIS A 372 9.36 5.84 8.06
CA HIS A 372 10.41 4.97 7.53
C HIS A 372 11.77 5.23 8.19
N GLU A 373 12.17 6.49 8.41
CA GLU A 373 13.40 6.80 9.14
C GLU A 373 13.32 6.35 10.60
N TRP A 374 12.17 6.52 11.26
CA TRP A 374 11.97 6.03 12.63
C TRP A 374 12.07 4.50 12.72
N LEU A 375 11.44 3.78 11.80
CA LEU A 375 11.53 2.33 11.72
C LEU A 375 12.98 1.89 11.50
N HIS A 376 13.69 2.55 10.56
CA HIS A 376 15.10 2.27 10.28
C HIS A 376 15.95 2.51 11.53
N PHE A 377 15.83 3.67 12.17
CA PHE A 377 16.54 4.00 13.39
C PHE A 377 16.31 2.98 14.51
N ILE A 378 15.05 2.62 14.80
CA ILE A 378 14.71 1.68 15.89
C ILE A 378 15.22 0.27 15.59
N LYS A 379 15.11 -0.18 14.33
CA LYS A 379 15.62 -1.49 13.91
C LYS A 379 17.15 -1.57 13.97
N HIS A 380 17.85 -0.45 13.81
CA HIS A 380 19.32 -0.36 13.88
C HIS A 380 19.86 -0.09 15.29
N LEU A 381 19.00 0.00 16.32
CA LEU A 381 19.45 0.01 17.70
C LEU A 381 20.19 -1.32 18.01
N PRO A 382 21.28 -1.27 18.80
CA PRO A 382 22.09 -2.45 19.05
C PRO A 382 21.31 -3.48 19.89
N GLU A 383 21.53 -4.77 19.66
CA GLU A 383 20.82 -5.85 20.37
C GLU A 383 20.99 -5.80 21.90
N ASN A 384 22.09 -5.22 22.38
CA ASN A 384 22.39 -5.05 23.80
C ASN A 384 21.95 -3.69 24.37
N ILE A 385 21.02 -2.98 23.71
CA ILE A 385 20.50 -1.70 24.21
C ILE A 385 19.85 -1.88 25.59
N SER A 386 20.22 -1.01 26.53
CA SER A 386 19.74 -1.12 27.91
C SER A 386 18.38 -0.43 28.12
N SER A 387 17.60 -0.91 29.09
CA SER A 387 16.37 -0.24 29.58
C SER A 387 16.59 1.24 29.93
N LYS A 388 17.78 1.61 30.44
CA LYS A 388 18.15 3.02 30.72
C LYS A 388 18.32 3.85 29.44
N GLN A 389 18.83 3.27 28.36
CA GLN A 389 18.94 3.93 27.06
C GLN A 389 17.58 4.07 26.39
N LEU A 390 16.74 3.03 26.43
CA LEU A 390 15.37 3.13 25.94
C LEU A 390 14.56 4.19 26.70
N LYS A 391 14.70 4.25 28.04
CA LYS A 391 14.09 5.32 28.83
C LYS A 391 14.47 6.73 28.37
N LYS A 392 15.72 6.93 27.96
CA LYS A 392 16.18 8.23 27.45
C LYS A 392 15.51 8.57 26.12
N LEU A 393 15.41 7.61 25.20
CA LEU A 393 14.70 7.80 23.93
C LEU A 393 13.22 8.08 24.17
N ASP A 394 12.57 7.30 25.03
CA ASP A 394 11.14 7.44 25.28
C ASP A 394 10.79 8.78 25.94
N ASN A 395 11.63 9.25 26.87
CA ASN A 395 11.45 10.56 27.48
C ASN A 395 11.57 11.72 26.47
N GLU A 396 12.42 11.56 25.45
CA GLU A 396 12.66 12.61 24.45
C GLU A 396 11.61 12.57 23.32
N PHE A 397 11.28 11.37 22.84
CA PHE A 397 10.53 11.15 21.60
C PHE A 397 9.15 10.52 21.81
N GLN A 398 8.81 10.15 23.05
CA GLN A 398 7.50 9.58 23.40
C GLN A 398 7.12 8.35 22.57
N LEU A 399 8.10 7.49 22.27
CA LEU A 399 7.95 6.34 21.37
C LEU A 399 6.93 5.33 21.89
N SER A 400 6.79 5.17 23.21
CA SER A 400 5.79 4.30 23.84
C SER A 400 4.36 4.79 23.69
N SER A 401 4.14 6.08 23.47
CA SER A 401 2.82 6.69 23.28
C SER A 401 2.62 7.23 21.86
N ASN A 402 3.48 6.84 20.91
CA ASN A 402 3.36 7.24 19.53
C ASN A 402 2.03 6.70 18.93
N GLY A 403 1.32 7.51 18.14
CA GLY A 403 0.05 7.10 17.53
C GLY A 403 0.21 6.10 16.37
N ASN A 404 1.40 5.98 15.82
CA ASN A 404 1.71 5.20 14.63
C ASN A 404 1.97 3.72 14.97
N ALA A 405 1.13 2.84 14.43
CA ALA A 405 1.19 1.40 14.72
C ALA A 405 2.49 0.72 14.25
N GLU A 406 3.09 1.18 13.15
CA GLU A 406 4.35 0.64 12.65
C GLU A 406 5.50 0.96 13.63
N ILE A 407 5.59 2.22 14.09
CA ILE A 407 6.60 2.67 15.06
C ILE A 407 6.41 1.94 16.39
N LEU A 408 5.17 1.88 16.91
CA LEU A 408 4.86 1.18 18.14
C LEU A 408 5.29 -0.29 18.08
N CYS A 409 5.02 -0.98 16.97
CA CYS A 409 5.37 -2.39 16.82
C CYS A 409 6.88 -2.61 16.98
N VAL A 410 7.72 -1.89 16.25
CA VAL A 410 9.18 -2.06 16.35
C VAL A 410 9.73 -1.57 17.69
N TRP A 411 9.14 -0.53 18.27
CA TRP A 411 9.52 -0.02 19.58
C TRP A 411 9.23 -1.03 20.70
N PHE A 412 8.06 -1.67 20.66
CA PHE A 412 7.67 -2.69 21.61
C PHE A 412 8.57 -3.93 21.53
N LEU A 413 8.98 -4.34 20.33
CA LEU A 413 9.96 -5.42 20.17
C LEU A 413 11.28 -5.10 20.88
N GLN A 414 11.81 -3.89 20.72
CA GLN A 414 13.02 -3.47 21.42
C GLN A 414 12.81 -3.37 22.94
N SER A 415 11.63 -2.89 23.35
CA SER A 415 11.26 -2.77 24.76
C SER A 415 11.16 -4.11 25.48
N ILE A 416 10.65 -5.15 24.82
CA ILE A 416 10.57 -6.51 25.37
C ILE A 416 11.99 -7.08 25.55
N LYS A 417 12.82 -6.98 24.52
CA LYS A 417 14.21 -7.48 24.54
C LYS A 417 15.04 -6.85 25.66
N ALA A 418 14.85 -5.55 25.91
CA ALA A 418 15.56 -4.80 26.94
C ALA A 418 14.85 -4.75 28.30
N ASP A 419 13.72 -5.44 28.46
CA ASP A 419 12.84 -5.40 29.64
C ASP A 419 12.50 -3.97 30.11
N TYR A 420 12.14 -3.10 29.15
CA TYR A 420 11.74 -1.72 29.39
C TYR A 420 10.27 -1.63 29.86
N GLN A 421 10.08 -1.83 31.17
CA GLN A 421 8.78 -1.89 31.84
C GLN A 421 7.81 -0.72 31.52
N PRO A 422 8.23 0.55 31.40
CA PRO A 422 7.31 1.64 31.05
C PRO A 422 6.54 1.45 29.74
N ALA A 423 7.07 0.67 28.79
CA ALA A 423 6.37 0.39 27.53
C ALA A 423 5.25 -0.65 27.64
N PHE A 424 5.17 -1.43 28.73
CA PHE A 424 4.22 -2.56 28.82
C PHE A 424 2.75 -2.11 28.92
N GLU A 425 2.44 -1.03 29.66
CA GLU A 425 1.05 -0.57 29.72
C GLU A 425 0.58 0.00 28.37
N PRO A 426 1.33 0.87 27.67
CA PRO A 426 0.99 1.26 26.30
C PRO A 426 0.90 0.07 25.33
N MET A 427 1.81 -0.91 25.43
CA MET A 427 1.76 -2.14 24.63
C MET A 427 0.48 -2.94 24.89
N LYS A 428 0.02 -3.03 26.14
CA LYS A 428 -1.26 -3.67 26.46
C LYS A 428 -2.45 -2.94 25.83
N GLN A 429 -2.48 -1.62 25.87
CA GLN A 429 -3.55 -0.85 25.22
C GLN A 429 -3.53 -1.05 23.70
N PHE A 430 -2.33 -1.05 23.10
CA PHE A 430 -2.13 -1.34 21.69
C PHE A 430 -2.64 -2.74 21.29
N LEU A 431 -2.24 -3.78 22.02
CA LEU A 431 -2.66 -5.17 21.78
C LEU A 431 -4.17 -5.36 21.96
N ILE A 432 -4.83 -4.64 22.87
CA ILE A 432 -6.30 -4.72 23.03
C ILE A 432 -7.03 -4.05 21.86
N LYS A 433 -6.45 -2.97 21.31
CA LYS A 433 -7.07 -2.15 20.26
C LYS A 433 -6.85 -2.72 18.86
N ILE A 434 -5.66 -3.24 18.55
CA ILE A 434 -5.27 -3.66 17.20
C ILE A 434 -5.56 -5.15 16.98
N GLY A 435 -6.13 -5.50 15.82
CA GLY A 435 -6.45 -6.90 15.46
C GLY A 435 -5.59 -7.50 14.34
N ARG A 436 -4.67 -6.73 13.73
CA ARG A 436 -3.91 -7.14 12.53
C ARG A 436 -2.72 -8.03 12.90
N ARG A 437 -2.72 -9.27 12.38
CA ARG A 437 -1.65 -10.26 12.64
C ARG A 437 -0.23 -9.71 12.42
N LYS A 438 -0.01 -8.87 11.40
CA LYS A 438 1.27 -8.21 11.10
C LYS A 438 1.93 -7.57 12.33
N PHE A 439 1.14 -6.91 13.18
CA PHE A 439 1.65 -6.25 14.39
C PHE A 439 1.61 -7.17 15.61
N LEU A 440 0.59 -8.02 15.70
CA LEU A 440 0.37 -8.87 16.86
C LEU A 440 1.38 -10.00 16.97
N GLN A 441 1.57 -10.75 15.87
CA GLN A 441 2.40 -11.95 15.84
C GLN A 441 3.83 -11.68 16.34
N PRO A 442 4.60 -10.72 15.80
CA PRO A 442 5.98 -10.52 16.25
C PRO A 442 6.07 -10.11 17.72
N ILE A 443 5.12 -9.30 18.21
CA ILE A 443 5.10 -8.88 19.63
C ILE A 443 4.83 -10.08 20.54
N TYR A 444 3.85 -10.91 20.21
CA TYR A 444 3.55 -12.11 21.01
C TYR A 444 4.65 -13.16 20.94
N GLU A 445 5.28 -13.35 19.78
CA GLU A 445 6.44 -14.23 19.62
C GLU A 445 7.61 -13.79 20.51
N GLU A 446 7.90 -12.48 20.54
CA GLU A 446 8.96 -11.94 21.40
C GLU A 446 8.61 -12.07 22.89
N LEU A 447 7.38 -11.73 23.29
CA LEU A 447 6.91 -11.91 24.68
C LEU A 447 6.97 -13.39 25.12
N ALA A 448 6.67 -14.33 24.22
CA ALA A 448 6.65 -15.75 24.54
C ALA A 448 8.03 -16.35 24.84
N LYS A 449 9.12 -15.66 24.45
CA LYS A 449 10.51 -16.10 24.74
C LYS A 449 10.87 -16.04 26.22
N ASN A 450 10.19 -15.21 27.01
CA ASN A 450 10.40 -15.07 28.45
C ASN A 450 9.17 -15.59 29.24
N PRO A 451 9.32 -16.48 30.24
CA PRO A 451 8.19 -17.03 30.99
C PRO A 451 7.29 -16.00 31.69
N GLN A 452 7.87 -14.94 32.27
CA GLN A 452 7.10 -13.90 32.94
C GLN A 452 6.32 -13.04 31.94
N HIS A 453 6.98 -12.67 30.83
CA HIS A 453 6.32 -11.94 29.75
C HIS A 453 5.23 -12.79 29.08
N LYS A 454 5.42 -14.11 28.91
CA LYS A 454 4.38 -15.03 28.40
C LYS A 454 3.14 -15.07 29.30
N ILE A 455 3.32 -15.05 30.63
CA ILE A 455 2.19 -14.98 31.59
C ILE A 455 1.44 -13.64 31.44
N TRP A 456 2.17 -12.53 31.38
CA TRP A 456 1.58 -11.22 31.16
C TRP A 456 0.81 -11.16 29.82
N ALA A 457 1.41 -11.68 28.76
CA ALA A 457 0.83 -11.74 27.41
C ALA A 457 -0.48 -12.53 27.39
N LYS A 458 -0.56 -13.67 28.09
CA LYS A 458 -1.82 -14.43 28.27
C LYS A 458 -2.91 -13.59 28.95
N GLY A 459 -2.54 -12.80 29.96
CA GLY A 459 -3.47 -11.91 30.65
C GLY A 459 -4.04 -10.81 29.76
N VAL A 460 -3.20 -10.21 28.91
CA VAL A 460 -3.63 -9.21 27.90
C VAL A 460 -4.47 -9.86 26.82
N TYR A 461 -4.00 -10.99 26.27
CA TYR A 461 -4.66 -11.70 25.19
C TYR A 461 -6.08 -12.15 25.56
N LYS A 462 -6.33 -12.56 26.80
CA LYS A 462 -7.70 -12.87 27.27
C LYS A 462 -8.69 -11.71 27.08
N LYS A 463 -8.23 -10.46 27.16
CA LYS A 463 -9.04 -9.26 26.94
C LYS A 463 -9.14 -8.88 25.46
N ALA A 464 -8.07 -9.12 24.70
CA ALA A 464 -7.96 -8.72 23.30
C ALA A 464 -8.58 -9.74 22.33
N ARG A 465 -8.63 -11.03 22.71
CA ARG A 465 -8.93 -12.15 21.82
C ARG A 465 -10.27 -12.00 21.07
N SER A 466 -11.32 -11.49 21.71
CA SER A 466 -12.62 -11.26 21.07
C SER A 466 -12.57 -10.22 19.95
N ASN A 467 -11.60 -9.31 19.98
CA ASN A 467 -11.40 -8.28 18.97
C ASN A 467 -10.51 -8.77 17.81
N TYR A 468 -9.88 -9.94 17.93
CA TYR A 468 -8.97 -10.45 16.92
C TYR A 468 -9.74 -11.21 15.84
N HIS A 469 -9.35 -10.97 14.59
CA HIS A 469 -9.79 -11.79 13.47
C HIS A 469 -9.35 -13.26 13.66
N TYR A 470 -10.04 -14.21 13.03
CA TYR A 470 -9.79 -15.65 13.22
C TYR A 470 -8.35 -16.04 12.90
N VAL A 471 -7.77 -15.46 11.86
CA VAL A 471 -6.37 -15.67 11.47
C VAL A 471 -5.44 -15.23 12.59
N SER A 472 -5.68 -14.06 13.18
CA SER A 472 -4.88 -13.51 14.25
C SER A 472 -4.98 -14.35 15.52
N PHE A 473 -6.19 -14.64 16.02
CA PHE A 473 -6.32 -15.40 17.27
C PHE A 473 -5.79 -16.84 17.13
N ASN A 474 -5.92 -17.49 15.97
CA ASN A 474 -5.36 -18.83 15.76
C ASN A 474 -3.84 -18.82 15.84
N THR A 475 -3.19 -17.82 15.23
CA THR A 475 -1.74 -17.64 15.33
C THR A 475 -1.32 -17.37 16.78
N ILE A 476 -2.01 -16.48 17.49
CA ILE A 476 -1.65 -16.12 18.87
C ILE A 476 -1.94 -17.26 19.85
N ASP A 477 -3.02 -18.03 19.66
CA ASP A 477 -3.29 -19.25 20.40
C ASP A 477 -2.12 -20.25 20.24
N GLY A 478 -1.58 -20.41 19.03
CA GLY A 478 -0.42 -21.26 18.78
C GLY A 478 0.87 -20.80 19.47
N ILE A 479 1.08 -19.49 19.62
CA ILE A 479 2.26 -18.91 20.29
C ILE A 479 2.16 -19.00 21.81
N LEU A 480 0.96 -18.73 22.35
CA LEU A 480 0.74 -18.60 23.79
C LEU A 480 0.39 -19.91 24.48
N ASN A 481 -0.21 -20.87 23.78
CA ASN A 481 -0.33 -22.22 24.32
C ASN A 481 1.04 -22.89 24.46
#